data_AF-A0A9W6NPL5-F1
#
_entry.id   AF-A0A9W6NPL5-F1
#
_cell.length_a   1.000
_cell.length_b   1.000
_cell.length_c   1.000
_cell.angle_alpha   90.00
_cell.angle_beta   90.00
_cell.angle_gamma   90.00
#
_symmetry.space_group_name_H-M   'P 1'
#
loop_
_entity.id
_entity.type
_entity.pdbx_description
1 polymer ?
#
loop_
_entity_poly.entity_id
_entity_poly.type
_entity_poly.pdbx_seq_one_letter_code
_entity_poly.pdbx_strand_id
1 'polypeptide(L)'
;MSVILDRRQRPEPDVTVVRADAVMGADQTAYPADAVVLAIEVVSPDSEIRDRERKPQLYARAGISHFWRVEDDGSGNAIVYIYELDPASSTYALTGIFHDQVKVDVPFGIDVDLTEIRQL
;
A
#
# COMPACT_ATOMS: atom_id res chain seq x y z
N MET A 1 -7.28 10.44 -2.15
CA MET A 1 -6.56 10.82 -3.40
C MET A 1 -6.36 9.57 -4.23
N SER A 2 -6.68 9.58 -5.52
CA SER A 2 -6.61 8.36 -6.35
C SER A 2 -5.28 8.17 -7.08
N VAL A 3 -5.02 6.98 -7.61
CA VAL A 3 -3.82 6.66 -8.40
C VAL A 3 -4.24 6.25 -9.81
N ILE A 4 -3.70 6.91 -10.83
CA ILE A 4 -3.99 6.61 -12.24
C ILE A 4 -3.13 5.41 -12.67
N LEU A 5 -3.78 4.25 -12.87
CA LEU A 5 -3.13 3.03 -13.36
C LEU A 5 -3.40 2.80 -14.86
N ASP A 6 -4.56 3.22 -15.35
CA ASP A 6 -4.98 3.14 -16.76
C ASP A 6 -6.17 4.11 -17.02
N ARG A 7 -6.58 4.30 -18.27
CA ARG A 7 -7.68 5.21 -18.70
C ARG A 7 -8.99 5.00 -17.93
N ARG A 8 -9.26 3.77 -17.49
CA ARG A 8 -10.47 3.40 -16.72
C ARG A 8 -10.12 2.72 -15.40
N GLN A 9 -8.90 2.90 -14.92
CA GLN A 9 -8.42 2.30 -13.68
C GLN A 9 -7.78 3.36 -12.80
N ARG A 10 -8.52 3.82 -11.79
CA ARG A 10 -8.11 4.89 -10.89
C ARG A 10 -8.48 4.57 -9.43
N PRO A 11 -7.98 3.47 -8.84
CA PRO A 11 -8.29 3.11 -7.46
C PRO A 11 -7.80 4.19 -6.50
N GLU A 12 -8.39 4.18 -5.32
CA GLU A 12 -8.01 5.01 -4.18
C GLU A 12 -7.43 4.09 -3.09
N PRO A 13 -6.09 4.07 -2.93
CA PRO A 13 -5.47 3.44 -1.77
C PRO A 13 -5.79 4.23 -0.50
N ASP A 14 -5.87 3.54 0.64
CA ASP A 14 -6.13 4.17 1.93
C ASP A 14 -4.99 5.11 2.34
N VAL A 15 -3.74 4.68 2.08
CA VAL A 15 -2.56 5.54 2.22
C VAL A 15 -1.67 5.41 0.99
N THR A 16 -1.16 6.54 0.53
CA THR A 16 -0.20 6.60 -0.58
C THR A 16 0.96 7.49 -0.19
N VAL A 17 2.18 7.01 -0.39
CA VAL A 17 3.38 7.83 -0.36
C VAL A 17 3.79 8.14 -1.80
N VAL A 18 3.96 9.42 -2.10
CA VAL A 18 4.32 9.90 -3.44
C VAL A 18 5.60 10.70 -3.40
N ARG A 19 6.29 10.78 -4.53
CA ARG A 19 7.42 11.70 -4.66
C ARG A 19 6.93 13.14 -4.54
N ALA A 20 7.70 13.96 -3.80
CA ALA A 20 7.34 15.35 -3.53
C ALA A 20 7.26 16.21 -4.80
N ASP A 21 8.07 15.89 -5.83
CA ASP A 21 8.08 16.60 -7.12
C ASP A 21 6.83 16.33 -7.98
N ALA A 22 6.01 15.34 -7.63
CA ALA A 22 4.75 15.04 -8.30
C ALA A 22 3.56 15.83 -7.74
N VAL A 23 3.77 16.62 -6.68
CA VAL A 23 2.74 17.44 -6.03
C VAL A 23 2.68 18.80 -6.74
N MET A 24 1.58 19.03 -7.47
CA MET A 24 1.41 20.18 -8.36
C MET A 24 0.52 21.27 -7.77
N GLY A 25 -0.27 20.98 -6.73
CA GLY A 25 -1.21 21.92 -6.14
C GLY A 25 -2.28 21.27 -5.27
N ALA A 26 -3.04 22.08 -4.55
CA ALA A 26 -4.09 21.62 -3.64
C ALA A 26 -5.34 21.08 -4.37
N ASP A 27 -5.50 21.41 -5.65
CA ASP A 27 -6.59 20.95 -6.52
C ASP A 27 -6.29 19.62 -7.22
N GLN A 28 -5.05 19.10 -7.08
CA GLN A 28 -4.69 17.79 -7.59
C GLN A 28 -5.54 16.72 -6.92
N THR A 29 -6.14 15.81 -7.72
CA THR A 29 -7.02 14.73 -7.22
C THR A 29 -6.45 13.32 -7.43
N ALA A 30 -5.31 13.22 -8.11
CA ALA A 30 -4.56 11.97 -8.25
C ALA A 30 -3.10 12.16 -8.62
N TYR A 31 -2.40 11.04 -8.50
CA TYR A 31 -1.03 10.86 -8.93
C TYR A 31 -0.94 9.78 -10.03
N PRO A 32 -0.01 9.92 -10.99
CA PRO A 32 0.33 8.81 -11.87
C PRO A 32 0.98 7.68 -11.05
N ALA A 33 0.81 6.43 -11.51
CA ALA A 33 1.37 5.27 -10.81
C ALA A 33 2.88 5.37 -10.58
N ASP A 34 3.61 5.92 -11.56
CA ASP A 34 5.06 6.08 -11.49
C ASP A 34 5.50 7.08 -10.41
N ALA A 35 4.62 7.95 -9.91
CA ALA A 35 4.90 8.87 -8.79
C ALA A 35 4.68 8.22 -7.42
N VAL A 36 4.01 7.07 -7.36
CA VAL A 36 3.72 6.35 -6.11
C VAL A 36 4.92 5.51 -5.71
N VAL A 37 5.44 5.77 -4.50
CA VAL A 37 6.54 5.01 -3.89
C VAL A 37 6.00 3.83 -3.10
N LEU A 38 4.90 4.04 -2.35
CA LEU A 38 4.25 3.03 -1.53
C LEU A 38 2.73 3.21 -1.59
N ALA A 39 2.01 2.12 -1.85
CA ALA A 39 0.56 2.03 -1.68
C ALA A 39 0.24 1.13 -0.49
N ILE A 40 -0.68 1.56 0.38
CA ILE A 40 -1.13 0.79 1.55
C ILE A 40 -2.64 0.62 1.47
N GLU A 41 -3.09 -0.60 1.74
CA GLU A 41 -4.51 -0.97 1.82
C GLU A 41 -4.81 -1.55 3.20
N VAL A 42 -5.89 -1.08 3.82
CA VAL A 42 -6.45 -1.61 5.06
C VAL A 42 -7.64 -2.49 4.71
N VAL A 43 -7.46 -3.79 4.86
CA VAL A 43 -8.47 -4.76 4.48
C VAL A 43 -9.65 -4.70 5.45
N SER A 44 -10.85 -4.55 4.89
CA SER A 44 -12.12 -4.66 5.59
C SER A 44 -12.96 -5.81 5.01
N PRO A 45 -14.00 -6.30 5.72
CA PRO A 45 -14.87 -7.35 5.21
C PRO A 45 -15.45 -7.06 3.81
N ASP A 46 -15.82 -5.80 3.54
CA ASP A 46 -16.40 -5.38 2.26
C ASP A 46 -15.36 -5.20 1.14
N SER A 47 -14.08 -5.12 1.49
CA SER A 47 -12.98 -4.85 0.55
C SER A 47 -12.00 -6.01 0.39
N GLU A 48 -12.21 -7.12 1.09
CA GLU A 48 -11.33 -8.28 1.16
C GLU A 48 -10.80 -8.74 -0.21
N ILE A 49 -11.69 -9.09 -1.14
CA ILE A 49 -11.30 -9.56 -2.48
C ILE A 49 -10.54 -8.47 -3.24
N ARG A 50 -10.98 -7.21 -3.13
CA ARG A 50 -10.34 -6.11 -3.82
C ARG A 50 -8.92 -5.91 -3.30
N ASP A 51 -8.72 -5.89 -2.00
CA ASP A 51 -7.48 -5.42 -1.39
C ASP A 51 -6.48 -6.57 -1.17
N ARG A 52 -6.95 -7.82 -1.03
CA ARG A 52 -6.08 -9.01 -0.99
C ARG A 52 -5.66 -9.51 -2.36
N GLU A 53 -6.51 -9.37 -3.38
CA GLU A 53 -6.27 -10.00 -4.69
C GLU A 53 -6.19 -8.97 -5.82
N ARG A 54 -7.24 -8.17 -6.02
CA ARG A 54 -7.40 -7.41 -7.27
C ARG A 54 -6.47 -6.20 -7.36
N LYS A 55 -6.44 -5.35 -6.34
CA LYS A 55 -5.63 -4.13 -6.27
C LYS A 55 -4.12 -4.44 -6.33
N PRO A 56 -3.57 -5.43 -5.60
CA PRO A 56 -2.16 -5.80 -5.71
C PRO A 56 -1.74 -6.12 -7.14
N GLN A 57 -2.56 -6.87 -7.89
CA GLN A 57 -2.29 -7.17 -9.30
C GLN A 57 -2.25 -5.91 -10.17
N LEU A 58 -3.16 -4.96 -9.92
CA LEU A 58 -3.23 -3.71 -10.66
C LEU A 58 -2.04 -2.79 -10.35
N TYR A 59 -1.64 -2.71 -9.08
CA TYR A 59 -0.48 -1.92 -8.64
C TYR A 59 0.84 -2.49 -9.17
N ALA A 60 1.03 -3.82 -9.08
CA ALA A 60 2.21 -4.49 -9.62
C ALA A 60 2.34 -4.26 -11.13
N ARG A 61 1.24 -4.45 -11.89
CA ARG A 61 1.23 -4.18 -13.33
C ARG A 61 1.50 -2.71 -13.67
N ALA A 62 1.12 -1.79 -12.80
CA ALA A 62 1.39 -0.36 -12.97
C ALA A 62 2.80 0.05 -12.50
N GLY A 63 3.60 -0.88 -11.97
CA GLY A 63 5.00 -0.65 -11.59
C GLY A 63 5.22 -0.04 -10.22
N ILE A 64 4.21 -0.03 -9.33
CA ILE A 64 4.37 0.52 -7.97
C ILE A 64 5.27 -0.43 -7.18
N SER A 65 6.43 0.06 -6.73
CA SER A 65 7.49 -0.79 -6.17
C SER A 65 7.13 -1.43 -4.83
N HIS A 66 6.42 -0.70 -3.96
CA HIS A 66 6.09 -1.18 -2.62
C HIS A 66 4.57 -1.20 -2.39
N PHE A 67 4.09 -2.30 -1.83
CA PHE A 67 2.70 -2.49 -1.47
C PHE A 67 2.58 -3.08 -0.07
N TRP A 68 1.81 -2.44 0.80
CA TRP A 68 1.54 -2.97 2.14
C TRP A 68 0.06 -3.30 2.27
N ARG A 69 -0.22 -4.45 2.89
CA ARG A 69 -1.56 -4.89 3.21
C ARG A 69 -1.70 -4.99 4.72
N VAL A 70 -2.60 -4.19 5.28
CA VAL A 70 -2.92 -4.19 6.71
C VAL A 70 -4.19 -5.00 6.91
N GLU A 71 -4.18 -5.92 7.86
CA GLU A 71 -5.31 -6.77 8.20
C GLU A 71 -5.54 -6.79 9.72
N ASP A 72 -6.73 -7.23 10.13
CA ASP A 72 -7.05 -7.54 11.53
C ASP A 72 -6.85 -9.05 11.78
N ASP A 73 -6.23 -9.42 12.90
CA ASP A 73 -6.02 -10.83 13.29
C ASP A 73 -7.29 -11.54 13.81
N GLY A 74 -8.43 -10.84 13.82
CA GLY A 74 -9.70 -11.28 14.40
C GLY A 74 -9.88 -10.91 15.88
N SER A 75 -8.85 -10.33 16.50
CA SER A 75 -8.86 -9.87 17.89
C SER A 75 -8.61 -8.36 18.01
N GLY A 76 -8.64 -7.62 16.91
CA GLY A 76 -8.35 -6.19 16.91
C GLY A 76 -6.86 -5.86 16.97
N ASN A 77 -5.96 -6.82 16.69
CA ASN A 77 -4.56 -6.48 16.41
C ASN A 77 -4.36 -6.29 14.90
N ALA A 78 -3.57 -5.28 14.54
CA ALA A 78 -3.13 -5.12 13.16
C ALA A 78 -2.04 -6.13 12.80
N ILE A 79 -2.13 -6.71 11.61
CA ILE A 79 -1.08 -7.47 10.95
C ILE A 79 -0.69 -6.70 9.68
N VAL A 80 0.59 -6.42 9.49
CA VAL A 80 1.09 -5.76 8.28
C VAL A 80 1.88 -6.76 7.44
N TYR A 81 1.40 -7.00 6.23
CA TYR A 81 2.10 -7.75 5.18
C TYR A 81 2.80 -6.75 4.26
N ILE A 82 4.12 -6.89 4.12
CA ILE A 82 4.93 -6.02 3.27
C ILE A 82 5.34 -6.78 2.01
N TYR A 83 5.13 -6.13 0.87
CA TYR A 83 5.46 -6.66 -0.44
C TYR A 83 6.35 -5.71 -1.23
N GLU A 84 7.25 -6.30 -2.01
CA GLU A 84 8.06 -5.61 -3.01
C GLU A 84 7.80 -6.17 -4.40
N LEU A 85 7.75 -5.29 -5.40
CA LEU A 85 7.54 -5.68 -6.78
C LEU A 85 8.79 -6.42 -7.28
N ASP A 86 8.62 -7.68 -7.67
CA ASP A 86 9.64 -8.42 -8.41
C ASP A 86 9.61 -8.00 -9.89
N PRO A 87 10.66 -7.34 -10.42
CA PRO A 87 10.68 -6.90 -11.81
C PRO A 87 10.66 -8.08 -12.80
N ALA A 88 11.15 -9.26 -12.41
CA ALA A 88 11.22 -10.42 -13.29
C ALA A 88 9.83 -11.03 -13.56
N SER A 89 8.99 -11.12 -12.52
CA SER A 89 7.64 -11.67 -12.63
C SER A 89 6.55 -10.60 -12.82
N SER A 90 6.85 -9.32 -12.57
CA SER A 90 5.85 -8.24 -12.48
C SER A 90 4.75 -8.55 -11.48
N THR A 91 5.10 -9.24 -10.40
CA THR A 91 4.21 -9.55 -9.27
C THR A 91 4.87 -9.18 -7.95
N TYR A 92 4.07 -9.07 -6.91
CA TYR A 92 4.55 -8.77 -5.57
C TYR A 92 5.12 -10.02 -4.88
N ALA A 93 6.33 -9.92 -4.36
CA ALA A 93 6.93 -10.88 -3.46
C ALA A 93 6.74 -10.42 -2.00
N LEU A 94 6.33 -11.33 -1.12
CA LEU A 94 6.22 -11.05 0.31
C LEU A 94 7.61 -10.94 0.92
N THR A 95 7.91 -9.82 1.57
CA THR A 95 9.20 -9.58 2.23
C THR A 95 9.09 -9.57 3.76
N GLY A 96 7.89 -9.44 4.32
CA GLY A 96 7.68 -9.60 5.76
C GLY A 96 6.21 -9.63 6.19
N ILE A 97 5.96 -10.23 7.35
CA ILE A 97 4.69 -10.22 8.08
C ILE A 97 4.99 -9.75 9.50
N PHE A 98 4.32 -8.68 9.92
CA PHE A 98 4.59 -7.99 11.17
C PHE A 98 3.33 -7.94 12.03
N HIS A 99 3.46 -8.19 13.33
CA HIS A 99 2.34 -8.27 14.29
C HIS A 99 2.40 -7.20 15.38
N ASP A 100 3.60 -6.92 15.91
CA ASP A 100 3.76 -5.96 17.02
C ASP A 100 4.42 -4.65 16.59
N GLN A 101 5.40 -4.71 15.68
CA GLN A 101 6.15 -3.55 15.19
C GLN A 101 6.50 -3.75 13.72
N VAL A 102 6.35 -2.70 12.93
CA VAL A 102 6.97 -2.61 11.60
C VAL A 102 8.25 -1.79 11.73
N LYS A 103 9.39 -2.41 11.45
CA LYS A 103 10.69 -1.73 11.39
C LYS A 103 11.42 -2.12 10.12
N VAL A 104 11.47 -1.22 9.14
CA VAL A 104 12.05 -1.46 7.81
C VAL A 104 12.83 -0.25 7.31
N ASP A 105 13.83 -0.49 6.47
CA ASP A 105 14.67 0.56 5.87
C ASP A 105 14.21 0.98 4.47
N VAL A 106 13.34 0.19 3.83
CA VAL A 106 12.82 0.40 2.48
C VAL A 106 11.28 0.52 2.48
N PRO A 107 10.68 1.40 1.66
CA PRO A 107 11.31 2.36 0.73
C PRO A 107 12.08 3.51 1.40
N PHE A 108 11.88 3.70 2.71
CA PHE A 108 12.61 4.59 3.58
C PHE A 108 12.46 4.06 5.02
N GLY A 109 13.23 4.61 5.95
CA GLY A 109 13.16 4.21 7.37
C GLY A 109 11.75 4.41 7.94
N ILE A 110 11.08 3.31 8.28
CA ILE A 110 9.77 3.29 8.94
C ILE A 110 9.90 2.45 10.20
N ASP A 111 9.47 3.02 11.33
CA ASP A 111 9.41 2.36 12.64
C ASP A 111 8.05 2.70 13.27
N VAL A 112 7.15 1.73 13.31
CA VAL A 112 5.76 1.88 13.77
C VAL A 112 5.42 0.76 14.75
N ASP A 113 5.00 1.13 15.96
CA ASP A 113 4.43 0.21 16.95
C ASP A 113 2.95 -0.05 16.59
N LEU A 114 2.62 -1.31 16.26
CA LEU A 114 1.27 -1.73 15.89
C LEU A 114 0.37 -1.92 17.12
N THR A 115 0.93 -2.07 18.30
CA THR A 115 0.17 -2.28 19.54
C THR A 115 -0.53 -1.00 20.01
N GLU A 116 -0.06 0.17 19.58
CA GLU A 116 -0.64 1.48 19.92
C GLU A 116 -1.95 1.78 19.18
N ILE A 117 -2.27 1.06 18.08
CA ILE A 117 -3.46 1.29 17.24
C ILE A 117 -4.78 1.14 18.04
N ARG A 118 -4.76 0.34 19.12
CA ARG A 118 -5.92 0.05 19.97
C ARG A 118 -6.38 1.18 20.89
N GLN A 119 -5.69 2.31 20.92
CA GLN A 119 -5.94 3.39 21.90
C GLN A 119 -6.95 4.48 21.45
N LEU A 120 -7.72 4.24 20.38
CA LEU A 120 -8.76 5.16 19.86
C LEU A 120 -10.17 4.68 20.20
#